data_AF-A0A3L7X7V6-F1
#
_entry.id   AF-A0A3L7X7V6-F1
#
_cell.length_a   1.000
_cell.length_b   1.000
_cell.length_c   1.000
_cell.angle_alpha   90.00
_cell.angle_beta   90.00
_cell.angle_gamma   90.00
#
_symmetry.space_group_name_H-M   'P 1'
#
loop_
_entity.id
_entity.type
_entity.pdbx_description
1 polymer ?
#
loop_
_entity_poly.entity_id
_entity_poly.type
_entity_poly.pdbx_seq_one_letter_code
_entity_poly.pdbx_strand_id
1 'polypeptide(L)'
;RNIVSGTNLPVGTGEWYWNATRVIPHPDSEAGPITEFPLFTFLYADLHAHMMALPLTLLALAWALGAALAGSTVPQLSSAWLFWLIGGVTLGSLRATNTWDFPAYLTFGMIAVWLGHMHSVLRPTLQTGFVGAARALLLAGLALLFFRPFFQWYASSYGAAEIWTGSATTLGAYLKVHGLFLFVIVAWLLAETRDWMQHTPRAEFFGSAAALSLAAGAATLAIVLAALLVLGIQVALVALPLAGWCLALGLRAELSMAKRVAFGVVIAALVLTLVVELVVLEGDISRMNTVFKFYLQVWTMLSVSAGAALAWLWPQRSAWRPVNRFVLHTGLGVMVVAAAFYTASATLAKVTDRMAPNSPRTLDGMRFLNDAAYEDRDQRIILRDDYLAMRWLLQNVSGSPVIVEAHTSEYKLGSRFTMYTGLPGVVGWNWHQRQQRGLVPPNLVTDRVDAIEEFFQSPLEQTALDFIKRYGVRYVIVGDYERAYYESTGLQKFERMLGTGHLKIAYRNNTTTVYEAQVRKAG
;
A
#
# COMPACT_ATOMS: atom_id res chain seq x y z
N ARG A 1 -8.69 30.20 -1.59
CA ARG A 1 -9.30 31.34 -2.29
C ARG A 1 -8.54 31.58 -3.59
N ASN A 2 -9.23 31.90 -4.68
CA ASN A 2 -8.61 32.40 -5.90
C ASN A 2 -7.90 33.72 -5.57
N ILE A 3 -6.62 33.82 -5.94
CA ILE A 3 -5.76 34.96 -5.58
C ILE A 3 -6.18 36.23 -6.33
N VAL A 4 -6.83 36.09 -7.49
CA VAL A 4 -7.27 37.20 -8.35
C VAL A 4 -8.68 37.67 -7.99
N SER A 5 -9.60 36.74 -7.75
CA SER A 5 -11.02 37.08 -7.50
C SER A 5 -11.43 37.03 -6.04
N GLY A 6 -10.58 36.56 -5.12
CA GLY A 6 -10.90 36.39 -3.70
C GLY A 6 -11.95 35.32 -3.39
N THR A 7 -12.57 34.73 -4.42
CA THR A 7 -13.62 33.71 -4.28
C THR A 7 -13.04 32.42 -3.71
N ASN A 8 -13.82 31.69 -2.91
CA ASN A 8 -13.45 30.34 -2.55
C ASN A 8 -13.41 29.50 -3.84
N LEU A 9 -12.36 28.71 -4.02
CA LEU A 9 -12.34 27.73 -5.10
C LEU A 9 -13.48 26.74 -4.81
N PRO A 10 -14.19 26.23 -5.83
CA PRO A 10 -15.27 25.26 -5.66
C PRO A 10 -14.75 23.86 -5.27
N VAL A 11 -13.60 23.80 -4.59
CA VAL A 11 -12.85 22.60 -4.25
C VAL A 11 -12.61 22.68 -2.74
N GLY A 12 -13.24 21.79 -1.98
CA GLY A 12 -13.05 21.67 -0.54
C GLY A 12 -11.61 21.36 -0.16
N THR A 13 -11.21 21.61 1.08
CA THR A 13 -9.88 21.24 1.59
C THR A 13 -9.60 19.74 1.41
N GLY A 14 -10.61 18.90 1.67
CA GLY A 14 -10.53 17.45 1.49
C GLY A 14 -10.22 17.00 0.06
N GLU A 15 -10.73 17.71 -0.94
CA GLU A 15 -10.61 17.34 -2.34
C GLU A 15 -9.17 17.40 -2.86
N TRP A 16 -8.33 18.29 -2.29
CA TRP A 16 -6.93 18.46 -2.71
C TRP A 16 -6.09 17.21 -2.50
N TYR A 17 -6.33 16.47 -1.41
CA TYR A 17 -5.59 15.25 -1.12
C TYR A 17 -6.34 13.99 -1.60
N TRP A 18 -7.68 13.98 -1.62
CA TRP A 18 -8.45 12.82 -2.10
C TRP A 18 -8.47 12.67 -3.62
N ASN A 19 -8.78 13.72 -4.38
CA ASN A 19 -9.01 13.60 -5.83
C ASN A 19 -7.74 13.19 -6.59
N ALA A 20 -6.56 13.54 -6.05
CA ALA A 20 -5.27 13.14 -6.60
C ALA A 20 -5.02 11.62 -6.58
N THR A 21 -5.79 10.85 -5.80
CA THR A 21 -5.69 9.38 -5.72
C THR A 21 -6.90 8.66 -6.33
N ARG A 22 -7.78 9.38 -7.03
CA ARG A 22 -8.98 8.87 -7.72
C ARG A 22 -8.98 9.35 -9.17
N VAL A 23 -7.86 9.13 -9.86
CA VAL A 23 -7.58 9.74 -11.18
C VAL A 23 -8.21 8.97 -12.33
N ILE A 24 -8.52 7.69 -12.13
CA ILE A 24 -9.10 6.79 -13.11
C ILE A 24 -10.63 6.94 -13.09
N PRO A 25 -11.26 7.36 -14.20
CA PRO A 25 -12.72 7.43 -14.28
C PRO A 25 -13.33 6.03 -14.32
N HIS A 26 -14.53 5.90 -13.78
CA HIS A 26 -15.31 4.66 -13.75
C HIS A 26 -16.81 5.00 -13.82
N PRO A 27 -17.67 4.09 -14.30
CA PRO A 27 -19.12 4.25 -14.21
C PRO A 27 -19.62 4.09 -12.76
N ASP A 28 -20.82 4.57 -12.47
CA ASP A 28 -21.44 4.45 -11.13
C ASP A 28 -21.71 2.99 -10.72
N SER A 29 -21.78 2.08 -11.70
CA SER A 29 -21.93 0.64 -11.48
C SER A 29 -20.65 -0.05 -11.00
N GLU A 30 -19.51 0.64 -11.03
CA GLU A 30 -18.20 0.10 -10.64
C GLU A 30 -17.62 0.92 -9.48
N ALA A 31 -17.01 0.22 -8.52
CA ALA A 31 -16.20 0.89 -7.51
C ALA A 31 -14.94 1.47 -8.15
N GLY A 32 -14.64 2.72 -7.82
CA GLY A 32 -13.54 3.47 -8.41
C GLY A 32 -12.14 3.00 -8.01
N PRO A 33 -11.22 2.81 -8.97
CA PRO A 33 -9.84 2.45 -8.64
C PRO A 33 -9.11 3.49 -7.80
N ILE A 34 -8.26 3.01 -6.90
CA ILE A 34 -7.39 3.84 -6.06
C ILE A 34 -6.02 3.95 -6.75
N THR A 35 -5.62 5.16 -7.12
CA THR A 35 -4.30 5.48 -7.68
C THR A 35 -3.42 6.15 -6.63
N GLU A 36 -3.24 5.48 -5.51
CA GLU A 36 -2.41 5.98 -4.40
C GLU A 36 -0.92 5.95 -4.77
N PHE A 37 -0.15 6.85 -4.16
CA PHE A 37 1.30 6.97 -4.30
C PHE A 37 1.94 7.28 -2.95
N PRO A 38 3.25 7.00 -2.75
CA PRO A 38 3.85 6.97 -1.43
C PRO A 38 3.62 8.22 -0.57
N LEU A 39 3.73 9.42 -1.15
CA LEU A 39 3.52 10.66 -0.39
C LEU A 39 2.09 10.77 0.17
N PHE A 40 1.07 10.29 -0.54
CA PHE A 40 -0.29 10.23 0.00
C PHE A 40 -0.34 9.30 1.22
N THR A 41 0.22 8.08 1.11
CA THR A 41 0.28 7.10 2.21
C THR A 41 0.88 7.70 3.48
N PHE A 42 2.04 8.36 3.35
CA PHE A 42 2.72 8.99 4.49
C PHE A 42 1.95 10.20 5.03
N LEU A 43 1.36 11.02 4.16
CA LEU A 43 0.59 12.19 4.56
C LEU A 43 -0.70 11.80 5.32
N TYR A 44 -1.32 10.70 4.93
CA TYR A 44 -2.51 10.18 5.60
C TYR A 44 -2.18 9.45 6.92
N ALA A 45 -0.89 9.13 7.14
CA ALA A 45 -0.44 8.27 8.23
C ALA A 45 -1.13 6.90 8.24
N ASP A 46 -1.40 6.36 7.04
CA ASP A 46 -2.02 5.06 6.86
C ASP A 46 -0.97 3.95 7.04
N LEU A 47 -0.78 3.50 8.29
CA LEU A 47 0.10 2.38 8.62
C LEU A 47 -0.50 1.05 8.14
N HIS A 48 -0.59 0.92 6.81
CA HIS A 48 -1.12 -0.24 6.13
C HIS A 48 0.01 -1.12 5.58
N ALA A 49 -0.38 -2.31 5.10
CA ALA A 49 0.51 -3.30 4.49
C ALA A 49 1.49 -2.70 3.46
N HIS A 50 1.00 -1.84 2.55
CA HIS A 50 1.84 -1.23 1.52
C HIS A 50 2.82 -0.19 2.07
N MET A 51 2.43 0.61 3.08
CA MET A 51 3.34 1.56 3.74
C MET A 51 4.53 0.83 4.35
N MET A 52 4.26 -0.27 5.07
CA MET A 52 5.29 -1.11 5.68
C MET A 52 6.16 -1.83 4.64
N ALA A 53 5.59 -2.17 3.48
CA ALA A 53 6.31 -2.86 2.42
C ALA A 53 7.25 -1.95 1.60
N LEU A 54 7.00 -0.64 1.52
CA LEU A 54 7.84 0.31 0.76
C LEU A 54 9.37 0.19 1.03
N PRO A 55 9.86 0.17 2.29
CA PRO A 55 11.29 -0.04 2.53
C PRO A 55 11.77 -1.43 2.11
N LEU A 56 10.92 -2.46 2.21
CA LEU A 56 11.25 -3.84 1.83
C LEU A 56 11.35 -3.98 0.31
N THR A 57 10.47 -3.32 -0.45
CA THR A 57 10.52 -3.32 -1.92
C THR A 57 11.74 -2.59 -2.45
N LEU A 58 12.13 -1.47 -1.84
CA LEU A 58 13.39 -0.78 -2.15
C LEU A 58 14.61 -1.65 -1.84
N LEU A 59 14.61 -2.35 -0.69
CA LEU A 59 15.66 -3.30 -0.34
C LEU A 59 15.72 -4.46 -1.34
N ALA A 60 14.57 -4.98 -1.78
CA ALA A 60 14.49 -6.04 -2.79
C ALA A 60 15.08 -5.60 -4.13
N LEU A 61 14.76 -4.39 -4.60
CA LEU A 61 15.34 -3.83 -5.83
C LEU A 61 16.85 -3.61 -5.71
N ALA A 62 17.31 -3.06 -4.57
CA ALA A 62 18.73 -2.86 -4.32
C ALA A 62 19.51 -4.19 -4.25
N TRP A 63 18.94 -5.19 -3.56
CA TRP A 63 19.51 -6.53 -3.49
C TRP A 63 19.55 -7.19 -4.87
N ALA A 64 18.47 -7.09 -5.65
CA ALA A 64 18.43 -7.65 -7.01
C ALA A 64 19.46 -6.97 -7.94
N LEU A 65 19.60 -5.65 -7.86
CA LEU A 65 20.67 -4.93 -8.56
C LEU A 65 22.05 -5.46 -8.13
N GLY A 66 22.28 -5.61 -6.83
CA GLY A 66 23.51 -6.20 -6.30
C GLY A 66 23.76 -7.63 -6.83
N ALA A 67 22.72 -8.46 -6.88
CA ALA A 67 22.77 -9.83 -7.41
C ALA A 67 23.18 -9.86 -8.89
N ALA A 68 22.62 -8.96 -9.70
CA ALA A 68 22.95 -8.85 -11.11
C ALA A 68 24.37 -8.31 -11.34
N LEU A 69 24.81 -7.33 -10.55
CA LEU A 69 26.14 -6.71 -10.66
C LEU A 69 27.27 -7.61 -10.14
N ALA A 70 27.02 -8.40 -9.10
CA ALA A 70 28.04 -9.28 -8.50
C ALA A 70 28.49 -10.40 -9.46
N GLY A 71 27.65 -10.83 -10.40
CA GLY A 71 28.05 -11.87 -11.33
C GLY A 71 28.49 -13.18 -10.66
N SER A 72 29.76 -13.57 -10.82
CA SER A 72 30.37 -14.75 -10.18
C SER A 72 31.03 -14.40 -8.85
N THR A 73 31.21 -13.11 -8.54
CA THR A 73 31.73 -12.62 -7.25
C THR A 73 30.60 -12.50 -6.22
N VAL A 74 29.72 -13.51 -6.17
CA VAL A 74 29.07 -13.85 -4.89
C VAL A 74 30.24 -13.90 -3.90
N PRO A 75 30.23 -13.07 -2.85
CA PRO A 75 31.46 -12.72 -2.16
C PRO A 75 32.13 -14.01 -1.67
N GLN A 76 33.48 -14.00 -1.67
CA GLN A 76 34.34 -15.09 -1.22
C GLN A 76 33.63 -15.92 -0.13
N LEU A 77 33.65 -17.25 -0.27
CA LEU A 77 32.87 -18.27 0.46
C LEU A 77 32.42 -17.94 1.92
N SER A 78 33.15 -17.11 2.67
CA SER A 78 32.80 -16.60 3.99
C SER A 78 31.53 -15.74 4.10
N SER A 79 31.06 -15.06 3.03
CA SER A 79 29.87 -14.16 3.11
C SER A 79 28.76 -14.44 2.09
N ALA A 80 28.88 -15.51 1.29
CA ALA A 80 27.82 -15.95 0.39
C ALA A 80 26.50 -16.28 1.12
N TRP A 81 26.57 -16.82 2.34
CA TRP A 81 25.38 -17.11 3.15
C TRP A 81 24.59 -15.85 3.51
N LEU A 82 25.26 -14.71 3.72
CA LEU A 82 24.61 -13.45 4.07
C LEU A 82 23.85 -12.88 2.86
N PHE A 83 24.39 -13.00 1.65
CA PHE A 83 23.70 -12.62 0.42
C PHE A 83 22.37 -13.37 0.26
N TRP A 84 22.40 -14.70 0.43
CA TRP A 84 21.21 -15.55 0.34
C TRP A 84 20.24 -15.34 1.49
N LEU A 85 20.74 -15.10 2.71
CA LEU A 85 19.94 -14.76 3.87
C LEU A 85 19.18 -13.46 3.64
N ILE A 86 19.87 -12.38 3.25
CA ILE A 86 19.25 -11.07 2.99
C ILE A 86 18.21 -11.18 1.88
N GLY A 87 18.55 -11.84 0.76
CA GLY A 87 17.62 -12.01 -0.36
C GLY A 87 16.39 -12.82 0.02
N GLY A 88 16.59 -13.97 0.66
CA GLY A 88 15.50 -14.85 1.11
C GLY A 88 14.61 -14.16 2.15
N VAL A 89 15.18 -13.50 3.16
CA VAL A 89 14.41 -12.81 4.19
C VAL A 89 13.63 -11.64 3.60
N THR A 90 14.27 -10.80 2.77
CA THR A 90 13.63 -9.63 2.16
C THR A 90 12.49 -10.01 1.23
N LEU A 91 12.71 -10.98 0.33
CA LEU A 91 11.67 -11.41 -0.60
C LEU A 91 10.57 -12.20 0.12
N GLY A 92 10.92 -13.05 1.08
CA GLY A 92 9.96 -13.78 1.90
C GLY A 92 9.08 -12.84 2.74
N SER A 93 9.65 -11.77 3.30
CA SER A 93 8.91 -10.80 4.11
C SER A 93 7.86 -10.06 3.31
N LEU A 94 8.10 -9.78 2.02
CA LEU A 94 7.09 -9.14 1.17
C LEU A 94 5.79 -9.94 1.13
N ARG A 95 5.85 -11.28 1.13
CA ARG A 95 4.62 -12.10 1.16
C ARG A 95 3.85 -11.96 2.48
N ALA A 96 4.57 -11.82 3.60
CA ALA A 96 3.95 -11.68 4.92
C ALA A 96 3.46 -10.24 5.20
N THR A 97 4.11 -9.24 4.62
CA THR A 97 3.78 -7.82 4.81
C THR A 97 2.75 -7.33 3.80
N ASN A 98 2.95 -7.58 2.50
CA ASN A 98 2.04 -7.20 1.42
C ASN A 98 2.07 -8.25 0.31
N THR A 99 1.19 -9.25 0.42
CA THR A 99 1.17 -10.47 -0.41
C THR A 99 1.32 -10.23 -1.91
N TRP A 100 0.77 -9.13 -2.42
CA TRP A 100 0.77 -8.78 -3.85
C TRP A 100 2.13 -8.34 -4.38
N ASP A 101 3.05 -7.90 -3.52
CA ASP A 101 4.41 -7.53 -3.90
C ASP A 101 5.23 -8.80 -4.21
N PHE A 102 4.97 -9.90 -3.51
CA PHE A 102 5.79 -11.09 -3.57
C PHE A 102 6.05 -11.64 -4.98
N PRO A 103 5.04 -11.87 -5.86
CA PRO A 103 5.28 -12.45 -7.18
C PRO A 103 6.19 -11.58 -8.06
N ALA A 104 5.96 -10.27 -8.07
CA ALA A 104 6.71 -9.34 -8.91
C ALA A 104 8.18 -9.23 -8.46
N TYR A 105 8.41 -8.95 -7.17
CA TYR A 105 9.77 -8.78 -6.65
C TYR A 105 10.54 -10.10 -6.58
N LEU A 106 9.90 -11.24 -6.30
CA LEU A 106 10.55 -12.54 -6.36
C LEU A 106 10.98 -12.87 -7.79
N THR A 107 10.08 -12.72 -8.77
CA THR A 107 10.39 -12.98 -10.18
C THR A 107 11.54 -12.09 -10.65
N PHE A 108 11.50 -10.80 -10.29
CA PHE A 108 12.58 -9.88 -10.60
C PHE A 108 13.91 -10.29 -9.95
N GLY A 109 13.91 -10.65 -8.66
CA GLY A 109 15.09 -11.15 -7.96
C GLY A 109 15.66 -12.44 -8.57
N MET A 110 14.80 -13.37 -8.97
CA MET A 110 15.17 -14.60 -9.67
C MET A 110 15.84 -14.30 -11.02
N ILE A 111 15.25 -13.40 -11.81
CA ILE A 111 15.83 -12.95 -13.08
C ILE A 111 17.19 -12.26 -12.84
N ALA A 112 17.31 -11.43 -11.81
CA ALA A 112 18.56 -10.74 -11.49
C ALA A 112 19.68 -11.72 -11.09
N VAL A 113 19.38 -12.74 -10.28
CA VAL A 113 20.31 -13.82 -9.95
C VAL A 113 20.73 -14.60 -11.20
N TRP A 114 19.76 -14.93 -12.06
CA TRP A 114 20.03 -15.64 -13.30
C TRP A 114 20.91 -14.81 -14.24
N LEU A 115 20.57 -13.54 -14.48
CA LEU A 115 21.32 -12.60 -15.32
C LEU A 115 22.73 -12.36 -14.80
N GLY A 116 22.88 -12.15 -13.49
CA GLY A 116 24.19 -12.02 -12.86
C GLY A 116 25.06 -13.24 -13.14
N HIS A 117 24.52 -14.44 -12.92
CA HIS A 117 25.26 -15.67 -13.22
C HIS A 117 25.63 -15.79 -14.70
N MET A 118 24.69 -15.54 -15.62
CA MET A 118 24.94 -15.61 -17.06
C MET A 118 26.02 -14.63 -17.51
N HIS A 119 26.03 -13.42 -16.95
CA HIS A 119 27.03 -12.39 -17.28
C HIS A 119 28.43 -12.68 -16.73
N SER A 120 28.50 -13.52 -15.70
CA SER A 120 29.77 -13.88 -15.07
C SER A 120 30.63 -14.86 -15.88
N VAL A 121 30.05 -15.43 -16.94
CA VAL A 121 30.69 -16.44 -17.78
C VAL A 121 30.88 -15.87 -19.18
N LEU A 122 32.14 -15.81 -19.65
CA LEU A 122 32.51 -15.26 -20.96
C LEU A 122 31.77 -15.92 -22.15
N ARG A 123 31.51 -17.22 -22.06
CA ARG A 123 30.78 -18.00 -23.08
C ARG A 123 29.75 -18.88 -22.37
N PRO A 124 28.55 -18.35 -22.08
CA PRO A 124 27.55 -19.10 -21.35
C PRO A 124 27.09 -20.31 -22.16
N THR A 125 27.05 -21.47 -21.52
CA THR A 125 26.51 -22.71 -22.09
C THR A 125 25.11 -22.98 -21.56
N LEU A 126 24.42 -23.99 -22.11
CA LEU A 126 23.17 -24.47 -21.53
C LEU A 126 23.32 -24.86 -20.05
N GLN A 127 24.46 -25.45 -19.68
CA GLN A 127 24.78 -25.78 -18.29
C GLN A 127 24.87 -24.52 -17.41
N THR A 128 25.47 -23.43 -17.90
CA THR A 128 25.45 -22.12 -17.21
C THR A 128 24.01 -21.65 -16.97
N GLY A 129 23.15 -21.78 -17.99
CA GLY A 129 21.73 -21.46 -17.86
C GLY A 129 21.03 -22.27 -16.76
N PHE A 130 21.27 -23.59 -16.71
CA PHE A 130 20.71 -24.46 -15.67
C PHE A 130 21.22 -24.13 -14.27
N VAL A 131 22.51 -23.82 -14.12
CA VAL A 131 23.08 -23.41 -12.82
C VAL A 131 22.48 -22.08 -12.36
N GLY A 132 22.32 -21.12 -13.27
CA GLY A 132 21.63 -19.85 -12.98
C GLY A 132 20.17 -20.09 -12.54
N ALA A 133 19.46 -20.98 -13.23
CA ALA A 133 18.08 -21.33 -12.89
C ALA A 133 17.99 -22.03 -11.54
N ALA A 134 18.92 -22.95 -11.23
CA ALA A 134 18.99 -23.61 -9.92
C ALA A 134 19.24 -22.59 -8.78
N ARG A 135 20.10 -21.59 -9.02
CA ARG A 135 20.34 -20.48 -8.07
C ARG A 135 19.10 -19.60 -7.88
N ALA A 136 18.35 -19.32 -8.95
CA ALA A 136 17.09 -18.60 -8.86
C ALA A 136 16.02 -19.40 -8.09
N LEU A 137 15.95 -20.72 -8.30
CA LEU A 137 15.06 -21.60 -7.55
C LEU A 137 15.48 -21.73 -6.08
N LEU A 138 16.78 -21.72 -5.77
CA LEU A 138 17.28 -21.64 -4.41
C LEU A 138 16.78 -20.37 -3.72
N LEU A 139 16.81 -19.21 -4.38
CA LEU A 139 16.26 -17.96 -3.84
C LEU A 139 14.80 -18.11 -3.45
N ALA A 140 13.98 -18.64 -4.36
CA ALA A 140 12.56 -18.86 -4.12
C ALA A 140 12.33 -19.85 -2.95
N GLY A 141 13.11 -20.94 -2.92
CA GLY A 141 13.08 -21.91 -1.83
C GLY A 141 13.42 -21.29 -0.48
N LEU A 142 14.44 -20.44 -0.40
CA LEU A 142 14.83 -19.74 0.82
C LEU A 142 13.78 -18.72 1.27
N ALA A 143 13.22 -17.95 0.34
CA ALA A 143 12.16 -16.98 0.64
C ALA A 143 10.91 -17.67 1.22
N LEU A 144 10.55 -18.84 0.70
CA LEU A 144 9.46 -19.66 1.22
C LEU A 144 9.81 -20.32 2.56
N LEU A 145 11.06 -20.80 2.71
CA LEU A 145 11.52 -21.50 3.91
C LEU A 145 11.57 -20.57 5.13
N PHE A 146 12.16 -19.38 5.00
CA PHE A 146 12.32 -18.46 6.14
C PHE A 146 10.99 -17.92 6.67
N PHE A 147 9.95 -17.87 5.84
CA PHE A 147 8.61 -17.44 6.24
C PHE A 147 7.63 -18.61 6.35
N ARG A 148 8.11 -19.86 6.33
CA ARG A 148 7.29 -21.06 6.51
C ARG A 148 6.41 -21.01 7.76
N PRO A 149 6.88 -20.58 8.95
CA PRO A 149 6.03 -20.50 10.13
C PRO A 149 4.80 -19.61 9.90
N PHE A 150 4.97 -18.47 9.22
CA PHE A 150 3.84 -17.62 8.86
C PHE A 150 2.90 -18.34 7.87
N PHE A 151 3.43 -18.93 6.80
CA PHE A 151 2.60 -19.57 5.77
C PHE A 151 1.84 -20.81 6.25
N GLN A 152 2.33 -21.48 7.30
CA GLN A 152 1.64 -22.63 7.89
C GLN A 152 0.35 -22.25 8.62
N TRP A 153 0.28 -21.03 9.15
CA TRP A 153 -0.88 -20.52 9.90
C TRP A 153 -1.66 -19.45 9.13
N TYR A 154 -1.11 -18.95 8.02
CA TYR A 154 -1.77 -17.99 7.16
C TYR A 154 -2.94 -18.63 6.42
N ALA A 155 -4.07 -17.94 6.44
CA ALA A 155 -5.29 -18.38 5.77
C ALA A 155 -5.96 -17.16 5.13
N SER A 156 -6.42 -17.29 3.89
CA SER A 156 -7.02 -16.21 3.09
C SER A 156 -8.33 -16.68 2.48
N SER A 157 -9.35 -15.81 2.51
CA SER A 157 -10.61 -16.03 1.79
C SER A 157 -10.52 -15.71 0.30
N TYR A 158 -9.43 -15.07 -0.13
CA TYR A 158 -9.16 -14.75 -1.53
C TYR A 158 -8.06 -15.69 -2.03
N GLY A 159 -8.41 -16.56 -2.98
CA GLY A 159 -7.50 -17.58 -3.54
C GLY A 159 -7.59 -17.76 -5.05
N ALA A 160 -8.51 -17.09 -5.73
CA ALA A 160 -8.73 -17.21 -7.16
C ALA A 160 -8.67 -15.84 -7.84
N ALA A 161 -8.22 -15.84 -9.08
CA ALA A 161 -8.19 -14.67 -9.95
C ALA A 161 -9.23 -14.85 -11.07
N GLU A 162 -9.85 -13.75 -11.48
CA GLU A 162 -10.81 -13.69 -12.57
C GLU A 162 -10.40 -12.64 -13.61
N ILE A 163 -10.96 -12.77 -14.82
CA ILE A 163 -10.70 -11.83 -15.91
C ILE A 163 -11.55 -10.59 -15.69
N TRP A 164 -10.90 -9.41 -15.73
CA TRP A 164 -11.60 -8.14 -15.65
C TRP A 164 -12.36 -7.84 -16.95
N THR A 165 -13.64 -7.48 -16.83
CA THR A 165 -14.50 -7.14 -17.97
C THR A 165 -15.12 -5.74 -17.90
N GLY A 166 -14.81 -4.96 -16.86
CA GLY A 166 -15.34 -3.61 -16.69
C GLY A 166 -14.46 -2.53 -17.33
N SER A 167 -14.61 -1.29 -16.87
CA SER A 167 -13.90 -0.14 -17.46
C SER A 167 -12.37 -0.22 -17.35
N ALA A 168 -11.68 0.11 -18.45
CA ALA A 168 -10.22 0.16 -18.52
C ALA A 168 -9.68 1.57 -18.21
N THR A 169 -8.40 1.65 -17.86
CA THR A 169 -7.73 2.93 -17.57
C THR A 169 -7.60 3.76 -18.84
N THR A 170 -8.10 4.99 -18.79
CA THR A 170 -7.93 5.94 -19.90
C THR A 170 -6.48 6.38 -20.03
N LEU A 171 -6.03 6.66 -21.25
CA LEU A 171 -4.66 7.12 -21.49
C LEU A 171 -4.34 8.41 -20.71
N GLY A 172 -5.31 9.31 -20.58
CA GLY A 172 -5.15 10.54 -19.79
C GLY A 172 -4.95 10.28 -18.30
N ALA A 173 -5.68 9.31 -17.71
CA ALA A 173 -5.47 8.89 -16.33
C ALA A 173 -4.07 8.28 -16.14
N TYR A 174 -3.67 7.39 -17.04
CA TYR A 174 -2.35 6.75 -17.02
C TYR A 174 -1.20 7.77 -17.04
N LEU A 175 -1.27 8.76 -17.94
CA LEU A 175 -0.26 9.81 -18.05
C LEU A 175 -0.27 10.78 -16.87
N LYS A 176 -1.41 11.03 -16.22
CA LYS A 176 -1.46 11.81 -14.98
C LYS A 176 -0.71 11.11 -13.83
N VAL A 177 -0.83 9.79 -13.73
CA VAL A 177 -0.19 9.01 -12.65
C VAL A 177 1.30 8.78 -12.90
N HIS A 178 1.69 8.42 -14.14
CA HIS A 178 3.06 7.98 -14.44
C HIS A 178 3.86 8.93 -15.34
N GLY A 179 3.26 10.03 -15.82
CA GLY A 179 3.81 10.88 -16.87
C GLY A 179 5.20 11.45 -16.59
N LEU A 180 5.49 11.84 -15.35
CA LEU A 180 6.82 12.31 -14.96
C LEU A 180 7.90 11.24 -15.20
N PHE A 181 7.65 10.00 -14.75
CA PHE A 181 8.60 8.90 -14.93
C PHE A 181 8.74 8.52 -16.40
N LEU A 182 7.60 8.42 -17.11
CA LEU A 182 7.58 8.08 -18.52
C LEU A 182 8.32 9.12 -19.36
N PHE A 183 8.20 10.41 -19.05
CA PHE A 183 8.94 11.47 -19.72
C PHE A 183 10.46 11.28 -19.60
N VAL A 184 10.95 11.02 -18.38
CA VAL A 184 12.38 10.78 -18.13
C VAL A 184 12.86 9.50 -18.82
N ILE A 185 12.09 8.42 -18.74
CA ILE A 185 12.40 7.14 -19.38
C ILE A 185 12.46 7.31 -20.90
N VAL A 186 11.48 7.98 -21.52
CA VAL A 186 11.48 8.24 -22.97
C VAL A 186 12.67 9.09 -23.39
N ALA A 187 13.00 10.14 -22.64
CA ALA A 187 14.17 10.97 -22.92
C ALA A 187 15.48 10.16 -22.83
N TRP A 188 15.56 9.24 -21.86
CA TRP A 188 16.69 8.32 -21.73
C TRP A 188 16.76 7.30 -22.87
N LEU A 189 15.64 6.67 -23.24
CA LEU A 189 15.58 5.74 -24.38
C LEU A 189 16.00 6.40 -25.70
N LEU A 190 15.56 7.64 -25.93
CA LEU A 190 16.01 8.45 -27.07
C LEU A 190 17.53 8.69 -27.06
N ALA A 191 18.10 8.98 -25.89
CA ALA A 191 19.54 9.18 -25.72
C ALA A 191 20.33 7.91 -26.03
N GLU A 192 19.95 6.78 -25.44
CA GLU A 192 20.59 5.48 -25.66
C GLU A 192 20.44 5.02 -27.11
N THR A 193 19.31 5.33 -27.75
CA THR A 193 19.10 5.03 -29.17
C THR A 193 19.98 5.89 -30.06
N ARG A 194 20.10 7.19 -29.77
CA ARG A 194 21.02 8.08 -30.50
C ARG A 194 22.46 7.58 -30.38
N ASP A 195 22.89 7.26 -29.16
CA ASP A 195 24.22 6.68 -28.90
C ASP A 195 24.43 5.38 -29.69
N TRP A 196 23.45 4.47 -29.66
CA TRP A 196 23.51 3.23 -30.41
C TRP A 196 23.67 3.45 -31.92
N MET A 197 22.87 4.37 -32.48
CA MET A 197 22.86 4.68 -33.90
C MET A 197 24.12 5.43 -34.37
N GLN A 198 24.84 6.08 -33.46
CA GLN A 198 26.13 6.74 -33.76
C GLN A 198 27.29 5.74 -33.84
N HIS A 199 27.24 4.66 -33.06
CA HIS A 199 28.29 3.65 -32.97
C HIS A 199 28.03 2.39 -33.82
N THR A 200 26.84 2.24 -34.40
CA THR A 200 26.49 1.10 -35.25
C THR A 200 26.44 1.49 -36.74
N PRO A 201 27.35 0.98 -37.59
CA PRO A 201 27.31 1.24 -39.02
C PRO A 201 25.99 0.76 -39.65
N ARG A 202 25.32 1.62 -40.44
CA ARG A 202 24.04 1.29 -41.10
C ARG A 202 24.11 0.02 -41.98
N ALA A 203 25.27 -0.24 -42.59
CA ALA A 203 25.48 -1.38 -43.47
C ALA A 203 25.51 -2.74 -42.75
N GLU A 204 25.82 -2.77 -41.45
CA GLU A 204 25.84 -4.00 -40.64
C GLU A 204 24.45 -4.37 -40.09
N PHE A 205 23.53 -3.40 -40.01
CA PHE A 205 22.22 -3.59 -39.41
C PHE A 205 21.19 -4.12 -40.41
N PHE A 206 21.07 -3.51 -41.59
CA PHE A 206 20.11 -3.92 -42.62
C PHE A 206 20.53 -5.23 -43.29
N GLY A 207 19.71 -6.29 -43.12
CA GLY A 207 19.97 -7.64 -43.65
C GLY A 207 20.54 -8.65 -42.64
N SER A 208 20.79 -8.22 -41.40
CA SER A 208 21.26 -9.09 -40.32
C SER A 208 20.13 -9.92 -39.69
N ALA A 209 20.49 -11.06 -39.07
CA ALA A 209 19.55 -11.84 -38.26
C ALA A 209 18.94 -11.00 -37.12
N ALA A 210 19.69 -10.05 -36.57
CA ALA A 210 19.22 -9.13 -35.54
C ALA A 210 18.10 -8.20 -36.04
N ALA A 211 18.20 -7.68 -37.26
CA ALA A 211 17.14 -6.87 -37.85
C ALA A 211 15.87 -7.68 -38.11
N LEU A 212 16.00 -8.93 -38.55
CA LEU A 212 14.84 -9.82 -38.71
C LEU A 212 14.18 -10.13 -37.36
N SER A 213 14.95 -10.40 -36.30
CA SER A 213 14.42 -10.59 -34.95
C SER A 213 13.72 -9.35 -34.41
N LEU A 214 14.25 -8.15 -34.65
CA LEU A 214 13.61 -6.90 -34.25
C LEU A 214 12.32 -6.65 -35.04
N ALA A 215 12.29 -6.93 -36.34
CA ALA A 215 11.10 -6.82 -37.17
C ALA A 215 10.01 -7.81 -36.72
N ALA A 216 10.38 -9.07 -36.47
CA ALA A 216 9.46 -10.08 -35.94
C ALA A 216 8.90 -9.68 -34.57
N GLY A 217 9.78 -9.22 -33.66
CA GLY A 217 9.36 -8.71 -32.35
C GLY A 217 8.42 -7.52 -32.45
N ALA A 218 8.70 -6.56 -33.34
CA ALA A 218 7.83 -5.42 -33.59
C ALA A 218 6.46 -5.84 -34.15
N ALA A 219 6.43 -6.80 -35.08
CA ALA A 219 5.18 -7.35 -35.60
C ALA A 219 4.36 -8.05 -34.50
N THR A 220 5.00 -8.86 -33.65
CA THR A 220 4.33 -9.48 -32.51
C THR A 220 3.76 -8.44 -31.55
N LEU A 221 4.54 -7.41 -31.20
CA LEU A 221 4.07 -6.31 -30.35
C LEU A 221 2.88 -5.56 -30.98
N ALA A 222 2.89 -5.35 -32.30
CA ALA A 222 1.78 -4.71 -33.01
C ALA A 222 0.50 -5.56 -32.97
N ILE A 223 0.61 -6.89 -33.13
CA ILE A 223 -0.52 -7.82 -33.01
C ILE A 223 -1.10 -7.80 -31.59
N VAL A 224 -0.24 -7.92 -30.57
CA VAL A 224 -0.68 -7.87 -29.17
C VAL A 224 -1.31 -6.52 -28.83
N LEU A 225 -0.71 -5.42 -29.30
CA LEU A 225 -1.26 -4.08 -29.14
C LEU A 225 -2.65 -3.96 -29.76
N ALA A 226 -2.81 -4.42 -31.01
CA ALA A 226 -4.11 -4.41 -31.69
C ALA A 226 -5.16 -5.22 -30.90
N ALA A 227 -4.80 -6.40 -30.40
CA ALA A 227 -5.68 -7.22 -29.58
C ALA A 227 -6.12 -6.51 -28.28
N LEU A 228 -5.17 -5.90 -27.55
CA LEU A 228 -5.48 -5.15 -26.32
C LEU A 228 -6.33 -3.90 -26.60
N LEU A 229 -6.12 -3.23 -27.73
CA LEU A 229 -6.94 -2.09 -28.14
C LEU A 229 -8.38 -2.49 -28.49
N VAL A 230 -8.58 -3.66 -29.09
CA VAL A 230 -9.92 -4.23 -29.32
C VAL A 230 -10.63 -4.49 -27.98
N LEU A 231 -9.89 -4.85 -26.94
CA LEU A 231 -10.40 -4.98 -25.56
C LEU A 231 -10.56 -3.62 -24.84
N GLY A 232 -10.30 -2.49 -25.51
CA GLY A 232 -10.42 -1.15 -24.93
C GLY A 232 -9.24 -0.71 -24.03
N ILE A 233 -8.16 -1.48 -23.97
CA ILE A 233 -7.01 -1.23 -23.07
C ILE A 233 -6.06 -0.22 -23.71
N GLN A 234 -6.35 1.06 -23.52
CA GLN A 234 -5.59 2.17 -24.10
C GLN A 234 -4.15 2.28 -23.57
N VAL A 235 -3.91 1.84 -22.33
CA VAL A 235 -2.58 1.86 -21.68
C VAL A 235 -1.54 1.09 -22.51
N ALA A 236 -1.98 0.08 -23.28
CA ALA A 236 -1.12 -0.70 -24.17
C ALA A 236 -0.38 0.16 -25.21
N LEU A 237 -0.95 1.31 -25.63
CA LEU A 237 -0.33 2.25 -26.57
C LEU A 237 1.00 2.81 -26.06
N VAL A 238 1.18 2.86 -24.74
CA VAL A 238 2.40 3.35 -24.11
C VAL A 238 3.20 2.18 -23.55
N ALA A 239 2.57 1.27 -22.81
CA ALA A 239 3.27 0.20 -22.12
C ALA A 239 4.01 -0.75 -23.06
N LEU A 240 3.36 -1.24 -24.13
CA LEU A 240 3.98 -2.22 -25.04
C LEU A 240 5.13 -1.64 -25.86
N PRO A 241 4.99 -0.48 -26.54
CA PRO A 241 6.10 0.10 -27.29
C PRO A 241 7.30 0.44 -26.41
N LEU A 242 7.08 0.98 -25.20
CA LEU A 242 8.17 1.29 -24.28
C LEU A 242 8.85 0.04 -23.72
N ALA A 243 8.09 -1.01 -23.39
CA ALA A 243 8.66 -2.28 -22.96
C ALA A 243 9.49 -2.93 -24.08
N GLY A 244 8.97 -2.92 -25.32
CA GLY A 244 9.68 -3.39 -26.50
C GLY A 244 10.97 -2.60 -26.78
N TRP A 245 10.93 -1.27 -26.62
CA TRP A 245 12.10 -0.41 -26.79
C TRP A 245 13.17 -0.67 -25.72
N CYS A 246 12.76 -0.80 -24.45
CA CYS A 246 13.66 -1.19 -23.36
C CYS A 246 14.29 -2.57 -23.62
N LEU A 247 13.51 -3.53 -24.11
CA LEU A 247 14.01 -4.87 -24.43
C LEU A 247 15.04 -4.82 -25.57
N ALA A 248 14.73 -4.12 -26.66
CA ALA A 248 15.63 -3.98 -27.81
C ALA A 248 16.97 -3.34 -27.40
N LEU A 249 16.94 -2.26 -26.62
CA LEU A 249 18.16 -1.62 -26.12
C LEU A 249 18.88 -2.48 -25.07
N GLY A 250 18.12 -3.15 -24.20
CA GLY A 250 18.64 -4.00 -23.13
C GLY A 250 19.36 -5.26 -23.61
N LEU A 251 19.10 -5.69 -24.85
CA LEU A 251 19.79 -6.83 -25.48
C LEU A 251 21.12 -6.46 -26.15
N ARG A 252 21.45 -5.16 -26.32
CA ARG A 252 22.73 -4.71 -26.89
C ARG A 252 23.92 -5.30 -26.13
N ALA A 253 24.93 -5.83 -26.82
CA ALA A 253 26.09 -6.47 -26.17
C ALA A 253 26.89 -5.53 -25.25
N GLU A 254 27.10 -4.27 -25.66
CA GLU A 254 27.96 -3.31 -24.95
C GLU A 254 27.27 -2.56 -23.79
N LEU A 255 26.00 -2.87 -23.50
CA LEU A 255 25.27 -2.18 -22.45
C LEU A 255 25.70 -2.67 -21.06
N SER A 256 26.03 -1.72 -20.17
CA SER A 256 26.37 -2.01 -18.77
C SER A 256 25.24 -2.77 -18.06
N MET A 257 25.59 -3.70 -17.17
CA MET A 257 24.62 -4.50 -16.41
C MET A 257 23.61 -3.63 -15.64
N ALA A 258 24.06 -2.52 -15.03
CA ALA A 258 23.18 -1.61 -14.30
C ALA A 258 22.02 -1.06 -15.17
N LYS A 259 22.33 -0.64 -16.41
CA LYS A 259 21.30 -0.20 -17.37
C LYS A 259 20.37 -1.33 -17.81
N ARG A 260 20.87 -2.56 -17.97
CA ARG A 260 20.04 -3.75 -18.29
C ARG A 260 19.04 -4.04 -17.18
N VAL A 261 19.51 -4.00 -15.93
CA VAL A 261 18.65 -4.17 -14.75
C VAL A 261 17.59 -3.07 -14.72
N ALA A 262 17.97 -1.81 -14.92
CA ALA A 262 17.01 -0.70 -14.98
C ALA A 262 15.96 -0.87 -16.09
N PHE A 263 16.35 -1.30 -17.30
CA PHE A 263 15.39 -1.65 -18.36
C PHE A 263 14.47 -2.81 -17.94
N GLY A 264 15.00 -3.84 -17.27
CA GLY A 264 14.21 -4.93 -16.71
C GLY A 264 13.17 -4.45 -15.68
N VAL A 265 13.54 -3.53 -14.79
CA VAL A 265 12.61 -2.91 -13.82
C VAL A 265 11.53 -2.10 -14.54
N VAL A 266 11.89 -1.32 -15.55
CA VAL A 266 10.92 -0.55 -16.36
C VAL A 266 9.96 -1.50 -17.09
N ILE A 267 10.46 -2.58 -17.72
CA ILE A 267 9.61 -3.58 -18.38
C ILE A 267 8.66 -4.22 -17.36
N ALA A 268 9.16 -4.63 -16.19
CA ALA A 268 8.32 -5.22 -15.15
C ALA A 268 7.21 -4.25 -14.72
N ALA A 269 7.54 -2.99 -14.49
CA ALA A 269 6.55 -1.96 -14.14
C ALA A 269 5.49 -1.77 -15.25
N LEU A 270 5.91 -1.67 -16.52
CA LEU A 270 4.98 -1.51 -17.65
C LEU A 270 4.11 -2.75 -17.90
N VAL A 271 4.62 -3.95 -17.60
CA VAL A 271 3.82 -5.18 -17.66
C VAL A 271 2.80 -5.21 -16.53
N LEU A 272 3.18 -4.82 -15.31
CA LEU A 272 2.26 -4.73 -14.19
C LEU A 272 1.10 -3.76 -14.46
N THR A 273 1.35 -2.63 -15.16
CA THR A 273 0.27 -1.72 -15.56
C THR A 273 -0.70 -2.32 -16.58
N LEU A 274 -0.30 -3.36 -17.32
CA LEU A 274 -1.21 -4.12 -18.20
C LEU A 274 -1.94 -5.24 -17.44
N VAL A 275 -1.29 -5.87 -16.47
CA VAL A 275 -1.91 -6.93 -15.64
C VAL A 275 -3.16 -6.41 -14.93
N VAL A 276 -3.12 -5.20 -14.38
CA VAL A 276 -4.28 -4.61 -13.67
C VAL A 276 -5.48 -4.29 -14.58
N GLU A 277 -5.29 -4.30 -15.88
CA GLU A 277 -6.35 -4.08 -16.87
C GLU A 277 -7.02 -5.40 -17.27
N LEU A 278 -6.46 -6.54 -16.87
CA LEU A 278 -6.86 -7.87 -17.35
C LEU A 278 -7.28 -8.81 -16.21
N VAL A 279 -6.72 -8.66 -15.01
CA VAL A 279 -6.86 -9.65 -13.93
C VAL A 279 -7.25 -8.97 -12.62
N VAL A 280 -8.26 -9.51 -11.94
CA VAL A 280 -8.66 -9.12 -10.57
C VAL A 280 -8.80 -10.36 -9.67
N LEU A 281 -8.95 -10.17 -8.36
CA LEU A 281 -9.28 -11.27 -7.45
C LEU A 281 -10.79 -11.49 -7.42
N GLU A 282 -11.18 -12.75 -7.45
CA GLU A 282 -12.58 -13.16 -7.27
C GLU A 282 -13.09 -12.72 -5.89
N GLY A 283 -14.28 -12.10 -5.86
CA GLY A 283 -14.92 -11.63 -4.62
C GLY A 283 -14.34 -10.33 -4.05
N ASP A 284 -13.41 -9.67 -4.75
CA ASP A 284 -12.88 -8.36 -4.38
C ASP A 284 -13.78 -7.22 -4.89
N ILE A 285 -13.49 -5.98 -4.47
CA ILE A 285 -14.24 -4.78 -4.82
C ILE A 285 -13.77 -4.28 -6.20
N SER A 286 -14.40 -4.78 -7.28
CA SER A 286 -14.02 -4.41 -8.66
C SER A 286 -12.52 -4.64 -8.88
N ARG A 287 -11.86 -3.82 -9.71
CA ARG A 287 -10.39 -3.78 -9.82
C ARG A 287 -9.70 -2.81 -8.85
N MET A 288 -10.42 -2.32 -7.82
CA MET A 288 -9.95 -1.24 -6.96
C MET A 288 -8.64 -1.58 -6.26
N ASN A 289 -8.61 -2.71 -5.57
CA ASN A 289 -7.44 -3.17 -4.82
C ASN A 289 -6.31 -3.67 -5.72
N THR A 290 -6.65 -4.25 -6.88
CA THR A 290 -5.66 -4.65 -7.89
C THR A 290 -4.88 -3.43 -8.37
N VAL A 291 -5.57 -2.39 -8.86
CA VAL A 291 -4.92 -1.15 -9.31
C VAL A 291 -4.13 -0.53 -8.17
N PHE A 292 -4.73 -0.40 -6.99
CA PHE A 292 -4.08 0.16 -5.81
C PHE A 292 -2.73 -0.47 -5.52
N LYS A 293 -2.71 -1.79 -5.32
CA LYS A 293 -1.52 -2.51 -4.85
C LYS A 293 -0.43 -2.54 -5.93
N PHE A 294 -0.80 -2.83 -7.18
CA PHE A 294 0.18 -2.90 -8.26
C PHE A 294 0.67 -1.52 -8.69
N TYR A 295 -0.17 -0.47 -8.70
CA TYR A 295 0.32 0.87 -9.06
C TYR A 295 1.33 1.42 -8.05
N LEU A 296 1.25 1.04 -6.76
CA LEU A 296 2.30 1.35 -5.79
C LEU A 296 3.63 0.66 -6.12
N GLN A 297 3.59 -0.59 -6.59
CA GLN A 297 4.80 -1.29 -7.07
C GLN A 297 5.36 -0.59 -8.31
N VAL A 298 4.51 -0.28 -9.28
CA VAL A 298 4.87 0.45 -10.50
C VAL A 298 5.49 1.81 -10.15
N TRP A 299 4.91 2.55 -9.21
CA TRP A 299 5.44 3.83 -8.77
C TRP A 299 6.85 3.68 -8.18
N THR A 300 7.06 2.68 -7.33
CA THR A 300 8.38 2.38 -6.74
C THR A 300 9.40 2.01 -7.81
N MET A 301 9.05 1.09 -8.72
CA MET A 301 9.92 0.64 -9.81
C MET A 301 10.28 1.76 -10.79
N LEU A 302 9.28 2.55 -11.23
CA LEU A 302 9.47 3.64 -12.16
C LEU A 302 10.22 4.82 -11.52
N SER A 303 9.99 5.13 -10.24
CA SER A 303 10.71 6.23 -9.57
C SER A 303 12.21 5.93 -9.43
N VAL A 304 12.58 4.72 -8.98
CA VAL A 304 13.98 4.28 -8.89
C VAL A 304 14.63 4.28 -10.28
N SER A 305 13.95 3.73 -11.28
CA SER A 305 14.48 3.62 -12.64
C SER A 305 14.61 4.98 -13.33
N ALA A 306 13.62 5.87 -13.17
CA ALA A 306 13.66 7.22 -13.70
C ALA A 306 14.77 8.06 -13.04
N GLY A 307 15.00 7.90 -11.74
CA GLY A 307 16.11 8.55 -11.04
C GLY A 307 17.47 8.15 -11.63
N ALA A 308 17.70 6.84 -11.80
CA ALA A 308 18.92 6.33 -12.44
C ALA A 308 19.04 6.77 -13.90
N ALA A 309 17.95 6.69 -14.66
CA ALA A 309 17.88 7.13 -16.06
C ALA A 309 18.24 8.61 -16.20
N LEU A 310 17.73 9.48 -15.33
CA LEU A 310 18.05 10.90 -15.32
C LEU A 310 19.55 11.12 -15.05
N ALA A 311 20.14 10.39 -14.11
CA ALA A 311 21.56 10.48 -13.81
C ALA A 311 22.46 10.08 -15.01
N TRP A 312 22.09 9.03 -15.75
CA TRP A 312 22.81 8.63 -16.98
C TRP A 312 22.56 9.53 -18.17
N LEU A 313 21.35 10.08 -18.28
CA LEU A 313 20.94 11.01 -19.33
C LEU A 313 21.63 12.37 -19.17
N TRP A 314 21.79 12.85 -17.93
CA TRP A 314 22.18 14.22 -17.66
C TRP A 314 23.51 14.60 -18.33
N PRO A 315 24.62 13.85 -18.22
CA PRO A 315 25.88 14.21 -18.89
C PRO A 315 25.76 14.27 -20.42
N GLN A 316 25.00 13.35 -21.02
CA GLN A 316 24.82 13.23 -22.47
C GLN A 316 24.12 14.44 -23.08
N ARG A 317 23.26 15.13 -22.30
CA ARG A 317 22.50 16.31 -22.77
C ARG A 317 23.40 17.44 -23.27
N SER A 318 24.65 17.52 -22.82
CA SER A 318 25.61 18.56 -23.22
C SER A 318 25.86 18.55 -24.73
N ALA A 319 25.89 17.37 -25.35
CA ALA A 319 26.10 17.15 -26.79
C ALA A 319 24.80 17.26 -27.63
N TRP A 320 23.70 17.72 -27.04
CA TRP A 320 22.43 17.85 -27.72
C TRP A 320 22.25 19.23 -28.34
N ARG A 321 21.47 19.30 -29.42
CA ARG A 321 21.08 20.57 -30.03
C ARG A 321 20.38 21.46 -28.98
N PRO A 322 20.58 22.78 -29.00
CA PRO A 322 19.99 23.70 -28.02
C PRO A 322 18.47 23.52 -27.84
N VAL A 323 17.73 23.31 -28.95
CA VAL A 323 16.29 23.07 -28.93
C VAL A 323 15.93 21.82 -28.13
N ASN A 324 16.65 20.70 -28.31
CA ASN A 324 16.37 19.46 -27.59
C ASN A 324 16.66 19.61 -26.09
N ARG A 325 17.71 20.37 -25.73
CA ARG A 325 18.01 20.69 -24.33
C ARG A 325 16.90 21.54 -23.70
N PHE A 326 16.41 22.53 -24.45
CA PHE A 326 15.28 23.35 -24.02
C PHE A 326 14.02 22.51 -23.80
N VAL A 327 13.67 21.61 -24.74
CA VAL A 327 12.54 20.69 -24.58
C VAL A 327 12.70 19.80 -23.36
N LEU A 328 13.89 19.22 -23.14
CA LEU A 328 14.17 18.39 -21.97
C LEU A 328 14.01 19.19 -20.67
N HIS A 329 14.66 20.35 -20.55
CA HIS A 329 14.64 21.15 -19.33
C HIS A 329 13.25 21.70 -19.02
N THR A 330 12.57 22.27 -20.03
CA THR A 330 11.23 22.83 -19.86
C THR A 330 10.22 21.73 -19.57
N GLY A 331 10.25 20.63 -20.33
CA GLY A 331 9.36 19.48 -20.10
C GLY A 331 9.55 18.86 -18.73
N LEU A 332 10.81 18.61 -18.32
CA LEU A 332 11.12 18.10 -16.99
C LEU A 332 10.67 19.07 -15.89
N GLY A 333 10.95 20.37 -16.06
CA GLY A 333 10.55 21.41 -15.12
C GLY A 333 9.03 21.46 -14.92
N VAL A 334 8.26 21.44 -16.01
CA VAL A 334 6.79 21.40 -15.95
C VAL A 334 6.30 20.14 -15.23
N MET A 335 6.83 18.96 -15.57
CA MET A 335 6.40 17.69 -14.95
C MET A 335 6.75 17.63 -13.45
N VAL A 336 7.94 18.11 -13.07
CA VAL A 336 8.36 18.17 -11.66
C VAL A 336 7.51 19.16 -10.88
N VAL A 337 7.25 20.36 -11.43
CA VAL A 337 6.37 21.35 -10.78
C VAL A 337 4.95 20.81 -10.63
N ALA A 338 4.41 20.15 -11.66
CA ALA A 338 3.09 19.53 -11.62
C ALA A 338 3.00 18.43 -10.55
N ALA A 339 4.02 17.57 -10.43
CA ALA A 339 4.06 16.54 -9.39
C ALA A 339 4.27 17.14 -7.97
N ALA A 340 5.16 18.13 -7.84
CA ALA A 340 5.43 18.81 -6.57
C ALA A 340 4.23 19.64 -6.09
N PHE A 341 3.34 20.05 -6.98
CA PHE A 341 2.12 20.78 -6.63
C PHE A 341 1.27 20.01 -5.61
N TYR A 342 1.14 18.68 -5.74
CA TYR A 342 0.48 17.85 -4.73
C TYR A 342 1.17 17.97 -3.36
N THR A 343 2.50 17.91 -3.32
CA THR A 343 3.27 18.03 -2.08
C THR A 343 2.93 19.32 -1.33
N ALA A 344 2.83 20.45 -2.02
CA ALA A 344 2.49 21.72 -1.39
C ALA A 344 1.00 21.79 -1.01
N SER A 345 0.10 21.52 -1.95
CA SER A 345 -1.35 21.71 -1.80
C SER A 345 -1.97 20.69 -0.83
N ALA A 346 -1.69 19.41 -1.02
CA ALA A 346 -2.27 18.33 -0.20
C ALA A 346 -1.73 18.37 1.23
N THR A 347 -0.43 18.61 1.42
CA THR A 347 0.16 18.72 2.76
C THR A 347 -0.45 19.87 3.54
N LEU A 348 -0.58 21.05 2.91
CA LEU A 348 -1.21 22.20 3.54
C LEU A 348 -2.67 21.88 3.90
N ALA A 349 -3.44 21.33 2.96
CA ALA A 349 -4.82 20.95 3.18
C ALA A 349 -4.97 19.95 4.35
N LYS A 350 -4.17 18.88 4.36
CA LYS A 350 -4.22 17.86 5.42
C LYS A 350 -3.80 18.40 6.79
N VAL A 351 -2.76 19.23 6.87
CA VAL A 351 -2.30 19.81 8.14
C VAL A 351 -3.32 20.80 8.72
N THR A 352 -4.09 21.49 7.86
CA THR A 352 -5.18 22.38 8.28
C THR A 352 -6.47 21.65 8.63
N ASP A 353 -6.69 20.47 8.07
CA ASP A 353 -7.87 19.64 8.30
C ASP A 353 -7.81 18.94 9.66
N ARG A 354 -8.25 19.65 10.70
CA ARG A 354 -8.14 19.24 12.11
C ARG A 354 -9.50 19.23 12.78
N MET A 355 -9.82 18.12 13.46
CA MET A 355 -10.99 18.01 14.33
C MET A 355 -10.97 19.04 15.48
N ALA A 356 -9.78 19.39 15.98
CA ALA A 356 -9.57 20.43 16.99
C ALA A 356 -8.59 21.50 16.47
N PRO A 357 -9.08 22.57 15.80
CA PRO A 357 -8.23 23.57 15.16
C PRO A 357 -7.29 24.30 16.14
N ASN A 358 -7.76 24.55 17.36
CA ASN A 358 -7.03 25.28 18.40
C ASN A 358 -6.08 24.39 19.22
N SER A 359 -6.11 23.07 19.01
CA SER A 359 -5.25 22.17 19.78
C SER A 359 -3.78 22.35 19.39
N PRO A 360 -2.82 22.30 20.34
CA PRO A 360 -1.40 22.40 20.05
C PRO A 360 -0.91 21.37 19.02
N ARG A 361 0.14 21.73 18.28
CA ARG A 361 0.85 20.79 17.40
C ARG A 361 1.92 20.06 18.21
N THR A 362 1.77 18.75 18.36
CA THR A 362 2.68 17.92 19.15
C THR A 362 2.82 16.53 18.52
N LEU A 363 3.78 15.73 18.98
CA LEU A 363 3.92 14.32 18.63
C LEU A 363 3.00 13.40 19.44
N ASP A 364 2.30 13.92 20.45
CA ASP A 364 1.31 13.17 21.22
C ASP A 364 0.00 13.08 20.43
N GLY A 365 -0.26 11.89 19.87
CA GLY A 365 -1.45 11.59 19.08
C GLY A 365 -2.77 11.70 19.85
N MET A 366 -2.75 11.71 21.18
CA MET A 366 -3.95 11.90 22.01
C MET A 366 -4.19 13.35 22.40
N ARG A 367 -3.21 14.25 22.23
CA ARG A 367 -3.29 15.62 22.76
C ARG A 367 -4.54 16.36 22.30
N PHE A 368 -4.95 16.14 21.06
CA PHE A 368 -6.11 16.81 20.45
C PHE A 368 -7.44 16.46 21.13
N LEU A 369 -7.54 15.28 21.76
CA LEU A 369 -8.77 14.84 22.44
C LEU A 369 -9.18 15.78 23.57
N ASN A 370 -8.23 16.50 24.19
CA ASN A 370 -8.55 17.50 25.21
C ASN A 370 -9.40 18.67 24.70
N ASP A 371 -9.30 18.97 23.40
CA ASP A 371 -9.91 20.15 22.78
C ASP A 371 -10.95 19.76 21.70
N ALA A 372 -11.09 18.46 21.42
CA ALA A 372 -11.94 17.94 20.36
C ALA A 372 -13.38 17.70 20.83
N ALA A 373 -14.31 17.97 19.93
CA ALA A 373 -15.69 17.52 20.03
C ALA A 373 -16.06 16.76 18.75
N TYR A 374 -16.94 15.79 18.89
CA TYR A 374 -17.44 14.97 17.79
C TYR A 374 -18.96 15.01 17.77
N GLU A 375 -19.53 15.28 16.61
CA GLU A 375 -20.99 15.33 16.41
C GLU A 375 -21.45 13.98 15.86
N ASP A 376 -22.34 13.31 16.59
CA ASP A 376 -22.93 12.02 16.19
C ASP A 376 -24.28 11.84 16.87
N ARG A 377 -25.26 11.21 16.20
CA ARG A 377 -26.61 10.99 16.74
C ARG A 377 -27.26 12.25 17.34
N ASP A 378 -27.08 13.40 16.69
CA ASP A 378 -27.56 14.72 17.14
C ASP A 378 -27.03 15.15 18.52
N GLN A 379 -25.92 14.56 18.96
CA GLN A 379 -25.24 14.89 20.21
C GLN A 379 -23.80 15.34 19.96
N ARG A 380 -23.40 16.35 20.74
CA ARG A 380 -22.04 16.84 20.78
C ARG A 380 -21.26 16.12 21.88
N ILE A 381 -20.34 15.27 21.49
CA ILE A 381 -19.54 14.44 22.39
C ILE A 381 -18.19 15.12 22.64
N ILE A 382 -17.90 15.45 23.90
CA ILE A 382 -16.64 16.11 24.30
C ILE A 382 -15.59 15.03 24.64
N LEU A 383 -14.49 14.99 23.90
CA LEU A 383 -13.52 13.89 24.01
C LEU A 383 -12.54 14.03 25.18
N ARG A 384 -12.57 15.15 25.91
CA ARG A 384 -11.66 15.44 27.03
C ARG A 384 -11.85 14.46 28.19
N ASP A 385 -13.08 14.11 28.50
CA ASP A 385 -13.38 13.24 29.64
C ASP A 385 -13.00 11.78 29.34
N ASP A 386 -13.23 11.33 28.11
CA ASP A 386 -12.71 10.06 27.61
C ASP A 386 -11.17 10.04 27.62
N TYR A 387 -10.50 11.11 27.19
CA TYR A 387 -9.05 11.23 27.24
C TYR A 387 -8.50 11.02 28.67
N LEU A 388 -9.09 11.66 29.68
CA LEU A 388 -8.66 11.51 31.06
C LEU A 388 -8.87 10.07 31.58
N ALA A 389 -9.99 9.43 31.21
CA ALA A 389 -10.26 8.04 31.54
C ALA A 389 -9.25 7.08 30.85
N MET A 390 -8.94 7.31 29.57
CA MET A 390 -7.91 6.54 28.83
C MET A 390 -6.53 6.70 29.47
N ARG A 391 -6.16 7.92 29.89
CA ARG A 391 -4.90 8.18 30.60
C ARG A 391 -4.84 7.46 31.95
N TRP A 392 -5.96 7.42 32.68
CA TRP A 392 -6.05 6.66 33.92
C TRP A 392 -5.84 5.16 33.67
N LEU A 393 -6.51 4.59 32.65
CA LEU A 393 -6.34 3.18 32.28
C LEU A 393 -4.88 2.86 31.96
N LEU A 394 -4.22 3.67 31.12
CA LEU A 394 -2.80 3.50 30.76
C LEU A 394 -1.85 3.56 31.97
N GLN A 395 -2.20 4.29 33.03
CA GLN A 395 -1.36 4.48 34.21
C GLN A 395 -1.61 3.46 35.32
N ASN A 396 -2.83 2.93 35.43
CA ASN A 396 -3.28 2.17 36.59
C ASN A 396 -3.62 0.71 36.26
N VAL A 397 -3.86 0.38 34.99
CA VAL A 397 -4.19 -0.98 34.59
C VAL A 397 -2.94 -1.71 34.12
N SER A 398 -2.72 -2.91 34.66
CA SER A 398 -1.62 -3.80 34.27
C SER A 398 -2.15 -5.00 33.48
N GLY A 399 -1.33 -5.48 32.53
CA GLY A 399 -1.70 -6.59 31.64
C GLY A 399 -2.62 -6.15 30.50
N SER A 400 -3.40 -7.10 29.97
CA SER A 400 -4.33 -6.87 28.85
C SER A 400 -5.76 -7.30 29.18
N PRO A 401 -6.37 -6.77 30.26
CA PRO A 401 -7.74 -7.10 30.61
C PRO A 401 -8.73 -6.63 29.52
N VAL A 402 -9.79 -7.39 29.32
CA VAL A 402 -10.83 -7.07 28.33
C VAL A 402 -11.66 -5.89 28.82
N ILE A 403 -11.93 -4.95 27.92
CA ILE A 403 -12.84 -3.83 28.13
C ILE A 403 -14.09 -3.96 27.26
N VAL A 404 -15.19 -3.34 27.69
CA VAL A 404 -16.37 -3.13 26.85
C VAL A 404 -16.70 -1.64 26.79
N GLU A 405 -16.92 -1.17 25.57
CA GLU A 405 -17.29 0.19 25.19
C GLU A 405 -18.33 0.11 24.06
N ALA A 406 -18.98 1.23 23.72
CA ALA A 406 -19.97 1.26 22.65
C ALA A 406 -19.41 0.73 21.32
N HIS A 407 -20.25 -0.02 20.60
CA HIS A 407 -19.98 -0.41 19.22
C HIS A 407 -20.72 0.51 18.24
N THR A 408 -20.07 0.86 17.13
CA THR A 408 -20.66 1.67 16.05
C THR A 408 -20.17 1.19 14.69
N SER A 409 -20.81 1.69 13.63
CA SER A 409 -20.28 1.54 12.26
C SER A 409 -18.86 2.06 12.14
N GLU A 410 -18.16 1.60 11.10
CA GLU A 410 -16.79 1.98 10.76
C GLU A 410 -16.65 3.50 10.61
N TYR A 411 -15.43 4.00 10.84
CA TYR A 411 -15.06 5.42 10.71
C TYR A 411 -15.80 6.38 11.67
N LYS A 412 -16.37 5.82 12.75
CA LYS A 412 -16.87 6.55 13.92
C LYS A 412 -15.97 6.27 15.15
N LEU A 413 -16.37 6.76 16.32
CA LEU A 413 -15.58 6.63 17.56
C LEU A 413 -15.82 5.32 18.34
N GLY A 414 -16.53 4.33 17.76
CA GLY A 414 -16.56 2.97 18.32
C GLY A 414 -15.14 2.39 18.44
N SER A 415 -14.90 1.61 19.51
CA SER A 415 -13.58 1.05 19.86
C SER A 415 -12.50 2.09 20.23
N ARG A 416 -12.84 3.34 20.55
CA ARG A 416 -11.88 4.42 20.88
C ARG A 416 -10.98 4.09 22.08
N PHE A 417 -11.51 3.51 23.14
CA PHE A 417 -10.69 3.13 24.30
C PHE A 417 -9.71 2.03 23.92
N THR A 418 -10.17 1.03 23.16
CA THR A 418 -9.33 -0.03 22.60
C THR A 418 -8.18 0.57 21.76
N MET A 419 -8.50 1.51 20.86
CA MET A 419 -7.53 2.16 19.98
C MET A 419 -6.44 2.94 20.74
N TYR A 420 -6.82 3.71 21.77
CA TYR A 420 -5.87 4.58 22.48
C TYR A 420 -5.16 3.92 23.66
N THR A 421 -5.72 2.85 24.23
CA THR A 421 -5.12 2.17 25.40
C THR A 421 -4.39 0.88 25.05
N GLY A 422 -4.69 0.27 23.90
CA GLY A 422 -4.20 -1.06 23.52
C GLY A 422 -4.85 -2.21 24.32
N LEU A 423 -5.82 -1.92 25.19
CA LEU A 423 -6.59 -2.94 25.89
C LEU A 423 -7.56 -3.64 24.93
N PRO A 424 -7.70 -4.97 24.98
CA PRO A 424 -8.57 -5.68 24.07
C PRO A 424 -10.05 -5.37 24.33
N GLY A 425 -10.76 -4.88 23.31
CA GLY A 425 -12.22 -4.78 23.32
C GLY A 425 -12.91 -6.11 23.02
N VAL A 426 -14.20 -6.25 23.38
CA VAL A 426 -15.01 -7.43 23.03
C VAL A 426 -15.12 -7.61 21.51
N VAL A 427 -15.24 -6.51 20.77
CA VAL A 427 -15.19 -6.49 19.30
C VAL A 427 -14.55 -5.18 18.84
N GLY A 428 -13.73 -5.25 17.78
CA GLY A 428 -13.29 -4.06 17.04
C GLY A 428 -14.37 -3.61 16.03
N TRP A 429 -13.97 -2.82 15.03
CA TRP A 429 -14.86 -2.48 13.91
C TRP A 429 -15.33 -3.74 13.16
N ASN A 430 -16.65 -3.87 13.02
CA ASN A 430 -17.34 -5.08 12.59
C ASN A 430 -16.82 -5.58 11.23
N TRP A 431 -16.92 -4.75 10.21
CA TRP A 431 -16.52 -5.08 8.85
C TRP A 431 -15.04 -5.43 8.75
N HIS A 432 -14.18 -4.66 9.43
CA HIS A 432 -12.74 -4.91 9.44
C HIS A 432 -12.38 -6.23 10.11
N GLN A 433 -13.07 -6.60 11.19
CA GLN A 433 -12.89 -7.91 11.84
C GLN A 433 -13.36 -9.06 10.94
N ARG A 434 -14.49 -8.89 10.24
CA ARG A 434 -15.05 -9.89 9.30
C ARG A 434 -14.14 -10.13 8.10
N GLN A 435 -13.64 -9.06 7.47
CA GLN A 435 -12.71 -9.15 6.34
C GLN A 435 -11.44 -9.94 6.69
N GLN A 436 -10.90 -9.75 7.90
CA GLN A 436 -9.72 -10.48 8.37
C GLN A 436 -10.02 -11.92 8.81
N ARG A 437 -11.29 -12.32 8.90
CA ARG A 437 -11.74 -13.61 9.43
C ARG A 437 -12.69 -14.32 8.48
N GLY A 438 -12.56 -14.13 7.17
CA GLY A 438 -13.50 -14.72 6.21
C GLY A 438 -13.53 -16.26 6.14
N LEU A 439 -12.73 -16.97 6.95
CA LEU A 439 -12.75 -18.43 7.09
C LEU A 439 -13.42 -18.91 8.39
N VAL A 440 -13.82 -18.00 9.28
CA VAL A 440 -14.57 -18.32 10.50
C VAL A 440 -16.08 -18.24 10.21
N PRO A 441 -16.95 -18.79 11.08
CA PRO A 441 -18.38 -18.64 10.91
C PRO A 441 -18.80 -17.18 10.69
N PRO A 442 -19.67 -16.89 9.71
CA PRO A 442 -19.97 -15.53 9.28
C PRO A 442 -20.55 -14.66 10.40
N ASN A 443 -21.18 -15.29 11.38
CA ASN A 443 -21.82 -14.65 12.52
C ASN A 443 -20.88 -14.44 13.73
N LEU A 444 -19.65 -14.97 13.74
CA LEU A 444 -18.75 -14.88 14.91
C LEU A 444 -18.53 -13.44 15.39
N VAL A 445 -18.43 -12.50 14.43
CA VAL A 445 -18.24 -11.08 14.72
C VAL A 445 -19.58 -10.40 15.01
N THR A 446 -20.62 -10.68 14.24
CA THR A 446 -21.93 -10.03 14.40
C THR A 446 -22.59 -10.44 15.72
N ASP A 447 -22.45 -11.69 16.17
CA ASP A 447 -22.93 -12.15 17.48
C ASP A 447 -22.31 -11.35 18.64
N ARG A 448 -21.05 -10.90 18.49
CA ARG A 448 -20.40 -10.04 19.50
C ARG A 448 -20.90 -8.61 19.44
N VAL A 449 -21.19 -8.11 18.25
CA VAL A 449 -21.83 -6.80 18.06
C VAL A 449 -23.20 -6.79 18.72
N ASP A 450 -24.04 -7.79 18.41
CA ASP A 450 -25.37 -7.95 18.97
C ASP A 450 -25.32 -8.12 20.49
N ALA A 451 -24.33 -8.86 21.01
CA ALA A 451 -24.14 -9.00 22.44
C ALA A 451 -23.75 -7.70 23.14
N ILE A 452 -22.96 -6.82 22.50
CA ILE A 452 -22.64 -5.49 23.06
C ILE A 452 -23.89 -4.62 23.07
N GLU A 453 -24.68 -4.68 22.01
CA GLU A 453 -25.95 -3.96 21.91
C GLU A 453 -26.89 -4.38 23.05
N GLU A 454 -27.11 -5.67 23.23
CA GLU A 454 -27.92 -6.22 24.32
C GLU A 454 -27.34 -5.85 25.70
N PHE A 455 -26.01 -5.91 25.85
CA PHE A 455 -25.31 -5.57 27.07
C PHE A 455 -25.57 -4.13 27.52
N PHE A 456 -25.58 -3.15 26.61
CA PHE A 456 -25.86 -1.77 26.98
C PHE A 456 -27.36 -1.45 27.06
N GLN A 457 -28.19 -2.02 26.17
CA GLN A 457 -29.63 -1.74 26.12
C GLN A 457 -30.45 -2.42 27.23
N SER A 458 -30.17 -3.69 27.57
CA SER A 458 -30.99 -4.43 28.53
C SER A 458 -30.95 -3.77 29.92
N PRO A 459 -32.08 -3.58 30.62
CA PRO A 459 -32.08 -3.07 31.99
C PRO A 459 -31.71 -4.13 33.04
N LEU A 460 -31.59 -5.41 32.65
CA LEU A 460 -31.40 -6.52 33.58
C LEU A 460 -29.92 -6.67 33.97
N GLU A 461 -29.64 -6.76 35.28
CA GLU A 461 -28.27 -7.01 35.79
C GLU A 461 -27.73 -8.36 35.32
N GLN A 462 -28.60 -9.38 35.22
CA GLN A 462 -28.21 -10.72 34.80
C GLN A 462 -27.63 -10.74 33.38
N THR A 463 -28.23 -10.02 32.43
CA THR A 463 -27.68 -9.86 31.07
C THR A 463 -26.26 -9.30 31.11
N ALA A 464 -26.01 -8.29 31.95
CA ALA A 464 -24.68 -7.71 32.10
C ALA A 464 -23.67 -8.69 32.73
N LEU A 465 -24.08 -9.43 33.76
CA LEU A 465 -23.25 -10.43 34.42
C LEU A 465 -22.87 -11.58 33.49
N ASP A 466 -23.82 -12.08 32.71
CA ASP A 466 -23.61 -13.15 31.76
C ASP A 466 -22.65 -12.72 30.64
N PHE A 467 -22.81 -11.48 30.14
CA PHE A 467 -21.88 -10.89 29.18
C PHE A 467 -20.46 -10.73 29.75
N ILE A 468 -20.35 -10.14 30.96
CA ILE A 468 -19.07 -9.94 31.65
C ILE A 468 -18.34 -11.27 31.84
N LYS A 469 -19.06 -12.32 32.26
CA LYS A 469 -18.52 -13.66 32.43
C LYS A 469 -18.12 -14.29 31.10
N ARG A 470 -18.98 -14.21 30.08
CA ARG A 470 -18.77 -14.82 28.75
C ARG A 470 -17.53 -14.25 28.05
N TYR A 471 -17.32 -12.94 28.12
CA TYR A 471 -16.22 -12.26 27.42
C TYR A 471 -15.04 -11.90 28.33
N GLY A 472 -15.11 -12.23 29.62
CA GLY A 472 -14.03 -11.94 30.58
C GLY A 472 -13.78 -10.45 30.77
N VAL A 473 -14.83 -9.62 30.68
CA VAL A 473 -14.73 -8.17 30.77
C VAL A 473 -14.30 -7.77 32.17
N ARG A 474 -13.20 -7.02 32.28
CA ARG A 474 -12.75 -6.43 33.53
C ARG A 474 -13.27 -5.01 33.72
N TYR A 475 -13.31 -4.23 32.65
CA TYR A 475 -13.74 -2.82 32.72
C TYR A 475 -14.90 -2.52 31.77
N VAL A 476 -15.91 -1.83 32.30
CA VAL A 476 -17.06 -1.32 31.54
C VAL A 476 -16.93 0.19 31.44
N ILE A 477 -16.93 0.70 30.21
CA ILE A 477 -16.84 2.13 29.92
C ILE A 477 -18.25 2.69 29.70
N VAL A 478 -18.58 3.78 30.39
CA VAL A 478 -19.82 4.53 30.18
C VAL A 478 -19.50 6.03 30.18
N GLY A 479 -19.34 6.60 28.99
CA GLY A 479 -19.16 8.04 28.76
C GLY A 479 -20.31 8.67 27.97
N ASP A 480 -20.10 9.88 27.46
CA ASP A 480 -21.07 10.56 26.59
C ASP A 480 -21.36 9.75 25.32
N TYR A 481 -20.35 9.07 24.78
CA TYR A 481 -20.52 8.27 23.56
C TYR A 481 -21.51 7.11 23.77
N GLU A 482 -21.39 6.38 24.90
CA GLU A 482 -22.35 5.33 25.25
C GLU A 482 -23.75 5.91 25.48
N ARG A 483 -23.88 7.08 26.12
CA ARG A 483 -25.17 7.74 26.34
C ARG A 483 -25.82 8.27 25.06
N ALA A 484 -25.03 8.53 24.01
CA ALA A 484 -25.55 8.93 22.71
C ALA A 484 -26.17 7.76 21.93
N TYR A 485 -25.76 6.52 22.22
CA TYR A 485 -26.18 5.33 21.50
C TYR A 485 -27.19 4.46 22.26
N TYR A 486 -27.20 4.53 23.60
CA TYR A 486 -28.00 3.63 24.44
C TYR A 486 -28.97 4.37 25.35
N GLU A 487 -30.16 3.80 25.50
CA GLU A 487 -31.23 4.26 26.39
C GLU A 487 -30.76 4.35 27.86
N SER A 488 -31.20 5.41 28.55
CA SER A 488 -30.83 5.63 29.96
C SER A 488 -31.25 4.49 30.89
N THR A 489 -32.36 3.81 30.58
CA THR A 489 -32.89 2.67 31.34
C THR A 489 -31.92 1.48 31.37
N GLY A 490 -31.27 1.21 30.23
CA GLY A 490 -30.23 0.19 30.10
C GLY A 490 -28.96 0.57 30.85
N LEU A 491 -28.52 1.83 30.78
CA LEU A 491 -27.29 2.29 31.42
C LEU A 491 -27.40 2.40 32.95
N GLN A 492 -28.57 2.72 33.49
CA GLN A 492 -28.82 2.80 34.94
C GLN A 492 -28.59 1.48 35.67
N LYS A 493 -28.59 0.33 34.98
CA LYS A 493 -28.28 -0.95 35.61
C LYS A 493 -26.89 -0.98 36.23
N PHE A 494 -25.91 -0.28 35.65
CA PHE A 494 -24.54 -0.29 36.17
C PHE A 494 -24.43 0.38 37.54
N GLU A 495 -25.27 1.38 37.82
CA GLU A 495 -25.37 1.98 39.16
C GLU A 495 -26.00 1.00 40.16
N ARG A 496 -27.02 0.23 39.76
CA ARG A 496 -27.59 -0.84 40.61
C ARG A 496 -26.56 -1.93 40.92
N MET A 497 -25.75 -2.29 39.93
CA MET A 497 -24.66 -3.25 40.06
C MET A 497 -23.54 -2.80 41.02
N LEU A 498 -23.41 -1.49 41.29
CA LEU A 498 -22.56 -0.99 42.37
C LEU A 498 -23.15 -1.36 43.74
N GLY A 499 -24.46 -1.16 43.91
CA GLY A 499 -25.17 -1.48 45.15
C GLY A 499 -25.18 -2.98 45.45
N THR A 500 -25.28 -3.83 44.44
CA THR A 500 -25.17 -5.29 44.58
C THR A 500 -23.72 -5.76 44.69
N GLY A 501 -22.73 -4.89 44.52
CA GLY A 501 -21.30 -5.18 44.66
C GLY A 501 -20.72 -6.06 43.53
N HIS A 502 -21.38 -6.10 42.38
CA HIS A 502 -20.90 -6.76 41.17
C HIS A 502 -19.93 -5.89 40.38
N LEU A 503 -20.09 -4.56 40.47
CA LEU A 503 -19.17 -3.57 39.94
C LEU A 503 -18.63 -2.70 41.07
N LYS A 504 -17.46 -2.10 40.86
CA LYS A 504 -16.99 -0.94 41.62
C LYS A 504 -16.58 0.17 40.66
N ILE A 505 -16.58 1.42 41.11
CA ILE A 505 -16.04 2.52 40.32
C ILE A 505 -14.52 2.47 40.39
N ALA A 506 -13.87 2.32 39.24
CA ALA A 506 -12.42 2.37 39.11
C ALA A 506 -11.95 3.80 38.83
N TYR A 507 -12.69 4.52 37.99
CA TYR A 507 -12.47 5.93 37.67
C TYR A 507 -13.80 6.61 37.34
N ARG A 508 -13.94 7.88 37.69
CA ARG A 508 -15.10 8.71 37.33
C ARG A 508 -14.68 10.17 37.21
N ASN A 509 -15.11 10.82 36.13
CA ASN A 509 -15.11 12.27 35.97
C ASN A 509 -16.52 12.77 35.62
N ASN A 510 -16.64 13.94 35.00
CA ASN A 510 -17.94 14.59 34.78
C ASN A 510 -18.89 13.72 33.95
N THR A 511 -18.43 13.19 32.81
CA THR A 511 -19.30 12.42 31.91
C THR A 511 -18.94 10.94 31.79
N THR A 512 -17.69 10.58 32.09
CA THR A 512 -17.16 9.23 31.89
C THR A 512 -16.94 8.49 33.20
N THR A 513 -17.51 7.28 33.29
CA THR A 513 -17.26 6.33 34.38
C THR A 513 -16.66 5.05 33.82
N VAL A 514 -15.60 4.58 34.47
CA VAL A 514 -15.00 3.26 34.27
C VAL A 514 -15.38 2.39 35.47
N TYR A 515 -16.21 1.38 35.23
CA TYR A 515 -16.54 0.37 36.23
C TYR A 515 -15.57 -0.80 36.13
N GLU A 516 -15.21 -1.40 37.26
CA GLU A 516 -14.43 -2.63 37.33
C GLU A 516 -15.29 -3.79 37.84
N ALA A 517 -15.37 -4.86 37.06
CA ALA A 517 -16.07 -6.08 37.41
C ALA A 517 -15.41 -6.78 38.61
N GLN A 518 -16.21 -7.12 39.61
CA GLN A 518 -15.75 -7.81 40.81
C GLN A 518 -15.95 -9.31 40.67
N VAL A 519 -14.85 -10.06 40.79
CA VAL A 519 -14.92 -11.53 40.90
C VAL A 519 -15.33 -11.86 42.33
N ARG A 520 -16.62 -12.12 42.56
CA ARG A 520 -17.04 -12.72 43.82
C ARG A 520 -16.54 -14.16 43.84
N LYS A 521 -15.67 -14.49 44.80
CA LYS A 521 -15.51 -15.90 45.20
C LYS A 521 -16.88 -16.35 45.68
N ALA A 522 -17.43 -17.41 45.10
CA ALA A 522 -18.59 -18.07 45.68
C ALA A 522 -18.22 -18.41 47.14
N GLY A 523 -18.97 -17.82 48.07
CA GLY A 523 -18.80 -18.03 49.50
C GLY A 523 -19.28 -19.41 49.90
#